data_AF-A0A453MP65-F1
#
_entry.id   AF-A0A453MP65-F1
#
_cell.length_a   1.000
_cell.length_b   1.000
_cell.length_c   1.000
_cell.angle_alpha   90.00
_cell.angle_beta   90.00
_cell.angle_gamma   90.00
#
_symmetry.space_group_name_H-M   'P 1'
#
loop_
_entity.id
_entity.type
_entity.pdbx_description
1 polymer ?
#
loop_
_entity_poly.entity_id
_entity_poly.type
_entity_poly.pdbx_seq_one_letter_code
_entity_poly.pdbx_strand_id
1 'polypeptide(L)'
;MALHFCERYKLMVLKVSSKFELRRLCRTTGAVALLKLSRPNAGELGYADSVSVEEIGGARVTVVQNEGGGNSVASVVLRGSTDCILDDLERAVDDGVNTYKCWCL
;
A
#
# COMPACT_ATOMS: atom_id res chain seq x y z
N MET A 1 -18.90 -15.85 5.01
CA MET A 1 -19.07 -16.86 3.94
C MET A 1 -18.15 -16.62 2.75
N ALA A 2 -18.09 -15.42 2.16
CA ALA A 2 -17.24 -15.16 0.98
C ALA A 2 -15.73 -15.45 1.21
N LEU A 3 -15.15 -15.01 2.34
CA LEU A 3 -13.72 -15.22 2.64
C LEU A 3 -13.31 -16.70 2.68
N HIS A 4 -14.19 -17.57 3.19
CA HIS A 4 -13.92 -19.00 3.26
C HIS A 4 -13.86 -19.66 1.88
N PHE A 5 -14.58 -19.13 0.89
CA PHE A 5 -14.42 -19.58 -0.50
C PHE A 5 -13.08 -19.12 -1.07
N CYS A 6 -12.70 -17.86 -0.87
CA CYS A 6 -11.40 -17.33 -1.31
C CYS A 6 -10.22 -18.15 -0.76
N GLU A 7 -10.28 -18.53 0.51
CA GLU A 7 -9.27 -19.36 1.15
C GLU A 7 -9.14 -20.74 0.47
N ARG A 8 -10.26 -21.40 0.16
CA ARG A 8 -10.25 -22.69 -0.56
C ARG A 8 -9.64 -22.59 -1.95
N TYR A 9 -9.77 -21.43 -2.60
CA TYR A 9 -9.14 -21.13 -3.89
C TYR A 9 -7.70 -20.58 -3.75
N LYS A 10 -7.13 -20.56 -2.54
CA LYS A 10 -5.80 -20.01 -2.23
C LYS A 10 -5.64 -18.55 -2.67
N LEU A 11 -6.72 -17.77 -2.55
CA LEU A 11 -6.73 -16.34 -2.86
C LEU A 11 -6.50 -15.54 -1.57
N MET A 12 -5.44 -14.74 -1.54
CA MET A 12 -5.23 -13.76 -0.48
C MET A 12 -6.23 -12.61 -0.63
N VAL A 13 -6.92 -12.26 0.46
CA VAL A 13 -7.87 -11.14 0.49
C VAL A 13 -7.42 -10.10 1.50
N LEU A 14 -7.20 -8.88 1.03
CA LEU A 14 -6.86 -7.72 1.87
C LEU A 14 -8.08 -6.84 2.08
N LYS A 15 -8.40 -6.57 3.35
CA LYS A 15 -9.44 -5.60 3.72
C LYS A 15 -8.79 -4.25 3.99
N VAL A 16 -8.90 -3.35 3.01
CA VAL A 16 -8.41 -1.98 3.13
C VAL A 16 -9.57 -1.05 3.53
N SER A 17 -9.49 -0.42 4.70
CA SER A 17 -10.50 0.51 5.19
C SER A 17 -10.30 1.93 4.65
N SER A 18 -9.06 2.33 4.39
CA SER A 18 -8.72 3.68 3.93
C SER A 18 -8.80 3.80 2.42
N LYS A 19 -9.61 4.77 1.93
CA LYS A 19 -9.67 5.14 0.51
C LYS A 19 -8.31 5.57 -0.04
N PHE A 20 -7.48 6.21 0.79
CA PHE A 20 -6.16 6.68 0.38
C PHE A 20 -5.19 5.52 0.18
N GLU A 21 -5.23 4.53 1.08
CA GLU A 21 -4.42 3.33 0.98
C GLU A 21 -4.81 2.48 -0.24
N LEU A 22 -6.12 2.31 -0.49
CA LEU A 22 -6.61 1.59 -1.67
C LEU A 22 -6.11 2.27 -2.96
N ARG A 23 -6.16 3.60 -3.03
CA ARG A 23 -5.63 4.35 -4.18
C ARG A 23 -4.12 4.20 -4.35
N ARG A 24 -3.35 4.15 -3.25
CA ARG A 24 -1.90 3.90 -3.31
C ARG A 24 -1.61 2.50 -3.83
N LEU A 25 -2.30 1.48 -3.30
CA LEU A 25 -2.15 0.09 -3.75
C LEU A 25 -2.47 -0.09 -5.24
N CYS A 26 -3.56 0.53 -5.72
CA CYS A 26 -3.89 0.56 -7.15
C CYS A 26 -2.79 1.24 -8.00
N ARG A 27 -2.19 2.34 -7.51
CA ARG A 27 -1.07 3.01 -8.22
C ARG A 27 0.20 2.18 -8.23
N THR A 28 0.50 1.48 -7.14
CA THR A 28 1.69 0.62 -7.03
C THR A 28 1.57 -0.61 -7.94
N THR A 29 0.39 -1.21 -8.01
CA THR A 29 0.15 -2.46 -8.76
C THR A 29 -0.35 -2.23 -10.19
N GLY A 30 -0.78 -1.01 -10.54
CA GLY A 30 -1.46 -0.70 -11.80
C GLY A 30 -2.91 -1.18 -11.87
N ALA A 31 -3.47 -1.76 -10.80
CA ALA A 31 -4.84 -2.24 -10.77
C ALA A 31 -5.87 -1.10 -10.77
N VAL A 32 -7.05 -1.34 -11.35
CA VAL A 32 -8.18 -0.39 -11.34
C VAL A 32 -9.16 -0.76 -10.23
N ALA A 33 -9.49 0.21 -9.38
CA ALA A 33 -10.48 0.02 -8.32
C ALA A 33 -11.91 -0.10 -8.89
N LEU A 34 -12.55 -1.23 -8.68
CA LEU A 34 -13.94 -1.49 -9.11
C LEU A 34 -14.95 -1.14 -8.00
N LEU A 35 -15.97 -0.36 -8.36
CA LEU A 35 -17.06 0.04 -7.45
C LEU A 35 -18.17 -1.01 -7.34
N LYS A 36 -18.31 -1.84 -8.38
CA LYS A 36 -19.32 -2.90 -8.46
C LYS A 36 -18.63 -4.25 -8.42
N LEU A 37 -19.30 -5.22 -7.81
CA LEU A 37 -18.85 -6.61 -7.80
C LEU A 37 -19.15 -7.24 -9.18
N SER A 38 -18.31 -6.92 -10.16
CA SER A 38 -18.36 -7.50 -11.50
C SER A 38 -17.08 -8.29 -11.78
N ARG A 39 -17.13 -9.16 -12.78
CA ARG A 39 -15.93 -9.86 -13.26
C ARG A 39 -14.90 -8.82 -13.74
N PRO A 40 -13.68 -8.79 -13.19
CA PRO A 40 -12.64 -7.87 -13.65
C PRO A 40 -12.17 -8.27 -15.05
N ASN A 41 -11.90 -7.26 -15.88
CA ASN A 41 -11.27 -7.45 -17.20
C ASN A 41 -9.76 -7.60 -17.06
N ALA A 42 -9.11 -8.19 -18.07
CA ALA A 42 -7.65 -8.39 -18.05
C ALA A 42 -6.86 -7.07 -17.90
N GLY A 43 -7.37 -5.97 -18.46
CA GLY A 43 -6.75 -4.64 -18.32
C GLY A 43 -7.01 -3.93 -16.99
N GLU A 44 -7.89 -4.46 -16.14
CA GLU A 44 -8.18 -3.91 -14.81
C GLU A 44 -7.34 -4.57 -13.71
N LEU A 45 -6.71 -5.70 -14.03
CA LEU A 45 -5.84 -6.44 -13.13
C LEU A 45 -4.48 -5.76 -13.05
N GLY A 46 -3.97 -5.63 -11.82
CA GLY A 46 -2.60 -5.18 -11.57
C GLY A 46 -1.64 -6.35 -11.39
N TYR A 47 -0.36 -6.00 -11.27
CA TYR A 47 0.73 -6.94 -11.03
C TYR A 47 1.61 -6.45 -9.86
N ALA A 48 2.12 -7.40 -9.09
CA ALA A 48 3.12 -7.18 -8.04
C ALA A 48 4.05 -8.41 -8.00
N ASP A 49 5.35 -8.18 -7.83
CA ASP A 49 6.34 -9.26 -7.80
C ASP A 49 6.21 -10.11 -6.54
N SER A 50 6.04 -9.46 -5.39
CA SER A 50 5.87 -10.15 -4.13
C SER A 50 4.86 -9.47 -3.22
N VAL A 51 4.08 -10.30 -2.53
CA VAL A 51 3.16 -9.88 -1.47
C VAL A 51 3.38 -10.81 -0.28
N SER A 52 3.89 -10.25 0.82
CA SER A 52 4.18 -10.98 2.05
C SER A 52 3.43 -10.34 3.23
N VAL A 53 3.17 -11.15 4.26
CA VAL A 53 2.75 -10.65 5.56
C VAL A 53 3.96 -10.71 6.48
N GLU A 54 4.39 -9.55 6.95
CA GLU A 54 5.55 -9.40 7.81
C GLU A 54 5.16 -8.76 9.13
N GLU A 55 6.00 -8.93 10.15
CA GLU A 55 5.79 -8.33 11.45
C GLU A 55 6.85 -7.25 11.68
N ILE A 56 6.40 -5.99 11.79
CA ILE A 56 7.27 -4.84 12.03
C ILE A 56 6.86 -4.19 13.34
N GLY A 57 7.74 -4.25 14.34
CA GLY A 57 7.51 -3.61 15.65
C GLY A 57 6.30 -4.17 16.41
N GLY A 58 6.01 -5.47 16.25
CA GLY A 58 4.85 -6.12 16.88
C GLY A 58 3.53 -5.94 16.13
N ALA A 59 3.53 -5.21 15.02
CA ALA A 59 2.37 -5.05 14.15
C ALA A 59 2.52 -5.93 12.90
N ARG A 60 1.47 -6.69 12.57
CA ARG A 60 1.39 -7.42 11.30
C ARG A 60 1.04 -6.46 10.18
N VAL A 61 1.92 -6.39 9.20
CA VAL A 61 1.79 -5.53 8.02
C VAL A 61 1.88 -6.38 6.76
N THR A 62 1.20 -5.95 5.70
CA THR A 62 1.29 -6.59 4.39
C THR A 62 2.19 -5.78 3.49
N VAL A 63 3.32 -6.36 3.12
CA VAL A 63 4.34 -5.70 2.30
C VAL A 63 4.13 -6.13 0.85
N VAL A 64 3.93 -5.15 -0.02
CA VAL A 64 3.81 -5.33 -1.47
C VAL A 64 5.07 -4.76 -2.09
N GLN A 65 5.89 -5.59 -2.71
CA GLN A 65 7.14 -5.17 -3.36
C GLN A 65 7.09 -5.46 -4.86
N ASN A 66 7.73 -4.56 -5.59
CA ASN A 66 7.88 -4.64 -7.04
C ASN A 66 9.32 -4.19 -7.35
N GLU A 67 10.17 -5.13 -7.72
CA GLU A 67 11.59 -4.98 -8.00
C GLU A 67 11.83 -4.47 -9.42
N GLY A 68 10.88 -4.71 -10.34
CA GLY A 68 10.87 -4.18 -11.70
C GLY A 68 10.68 -2.67 -11.71
N GLY A 69 11.79 -1.92 -11.67
CA GLY A 69 11.85 -0.45 -11.63
C GLY A 69 10.70 0.27 -12.36
N GLY A 70 10.03 1.17 -11.63
CA GLY A 70 8.78 1.81 -12.07
C GLY A 70 7.82 2.17 -10.94
N ASN A 71 8.18 1.90 -9.68
CA ASN A 71 7.32 2.21 -8.54
C ASN A 71 7.14 3.72 -8.37
N SER A 72 5.96 4.20 -8.74
CA SER A 72 5.52 5.58 -8.52
C SER A 72 5.19 5.88 -7.05
N VAL A 73 5.21 4.87 -6.19
CA VAL A 73 4.83 4.95 -4.78
C VAL A 73 5.87 4.22 -3.95
N ALA A 74 6.38 4.90 -2.91
CA ALA A 74 7.21 4.32 -1.87
C ALA A 74 6.52 4.48 -0.51
N SER A 75 6.69 3.48 0.36
CA SER A 75 6.18 3.50 1.74
C SER A 75 7.35 3.61 2.70
N VAL A 76 7.35 4.63 3.56
CA VAL A 76 8.37 4.81 4.60
C VAL A 76 7.75 4.46 5.95
N VAL A 77 8.39 3.57 6.70
CA VAL A 77 7.95 3.19 8.05
C VAL A 77 8.72 4.02 9.08
N LEU A 78 8.04 4.97 9.71
CA LEU A 78 8.59 5.76 10.80
C LEU A 78 8.44 5.01 12.13
N ARG A 79 9.46 5.08 12.98
CA ARG A 79 9.46 4.49 14.33
C ARG A 79 10.00 5.51 15.32
N GLY A 80 9.35 5.61 16.46
CA GLY A 80 9.70 6.54 17.55
C GLY A 80 9.35 5.93 18.90
N SER A 81 9.93 6.49 19.97
CA SER A 81 9.72 6.00 21.34
C SER A 81 8.40 6.44 21.96
N THR A 82 7.83 7.53 21.47
CA THR A 82 6.54 8.08 21.91
C THR A 82 5.79 8.64 20.71
N ASP A 83 4.46 8.69 20.79
CA ASP A 83 3.60 9.20 19.71
C ASP A 83 3.91 10.67 19.39
N CYS A 84 4.24 11.48 20.40
CA CYS A 84 4.63 12.87 20.22
C CYS A 84 5.86 13.03 19.30
N ILE A 85 6.87 12.16 19.44
CA ILE A 85 8.06 12.18 18.58
C ILE A 85 7.72 11.68 17.17
N LEU A 86 6.82 10.71 17.05
CA LEU A 86 6.35 10.22 15.75
C LEU A 86 5.59 11.30 14.98
N ASP A 87 4.73 12.07 15.65
CA ASP A 87 3.99 13.17 15.06
C ASP A 87 4.94 14.26 14.52
N ASP A 88 5.96 14.62 15.31
CA ASP A 88 6.98 15.58 14.87
C ASP A 88 7.80 15.05 13.69
N LEU A 89 8.14 13.76 13.70
CA LEU A 89 8.89 13.12 12.62
C LEU A 89 8.08 13.01 11.32
N GLU A 90 6.79 12.69 11.41
CA GLU A 90 5.88 12.67 10.24
C GLU A 90 5.84 14.05 9.58
N ARG A 91 5.69 15.11 10.37
CA ARG A 91 5.66 16.49 9.87
C ARG A 91 6.98 16.89 9.23
N ALA A 92 8.11 16.57 9.86
CA ALA A 92 9.43 16.87 9.32
C ALA A 92 9.69 16.17 7.97
N VAL A 93 9.24 14.91 7.82
CA VAL A 93 9.38 14.16 6.57
C VAL A 93 8.45 14.74 5.49
N ASP A 94 7.20 15.05 5.82
CA ASP A 94 6.25 15.64 4.87
C ASP A 94 6.74 17.00 4.36
N ASP A 95 7.19 17.88 5.26
CA ASP A 95 7.77 19.18 4.91
C ASP A 95 9.03 19.02 4.05
N GLY A 96 9.90 18.06 4.38
CA GLY A 96 11.11 17.78 3.62
C GLY A 96 10.83 17.32 2.19
N VAL A 97 9.92 16.35 2.02
CA VAL A 97 9.52 15.83 0.70
C VAL A 97 8.82 16.92 -0.11
N ASN A 98 7.95 17.70 0.51
CA ASN A 98 7.23 18.77 -0.18
C ASN A 98 8.15 19.93 -0.57
N THR A 99 9.15 20.26 0.25
CA THR A 99 10.18 21.24 -0.10
C THR A 99 10.96 20.78 -1.33
N TYR A 100 11.48 19.56 -1.34
CA TYR A 100 12.18 19.03 -2.52
C TYR A 100 11.29 19.06 -3.77
N LYS A 101 10.03 18.66 -3.62
CA LYS A 101 9.04 18.68 -4.70
C LYS A 101 8.85 20.09 -5.29
N CYS A 102 8.80 21.13 -4.46
CA CYS A 102 8.65 22.52 -4.93
C CYS A 102 9.90 23.08 -5.63
N TRP A 103 11.08 22.50 -5.39
CA TRP A 103 12.35 22.99 -5.95
C TRP A 103 12.77 22.23 -7.22
N CYS A 104 12.42 20.95 -7.34
CA CYS A 104 12.83 20.10 -8.46
C CYS A 104 11.73 19.83 -9.51
N LEU A 105 10.50 20.26 -9.28
CA LEU A 105 9.40 20.29 -10.27
C LEU A 105 9.01 21.73 -10.57
#